data_AF-A0A225UHC1-F1
#
_entry.id   AF-A0A225UHC1-F1
#
_cell.length_a   1.000
_cell.length_b   1.000
_cell.length_c   1.000
_cell.angle_alpha   90.00
_cell.angle_beta   90.00
_cell.angle_gamma   90.00
#
_symmetry.space_group_name_H-M   'P 1'
#
loop_
_entity.id
_entity.type
_entity.pdbx_description
1 polymer ?
#
loop_
_entity_poly.entity_id
_entity_poly.type
_entity_poly.pdbx_seq_one_letter_code
_entity_poly.pdbx_strand_id
1 'polypeptide(L)'
;MAEAMISRITDTDSWTSCEGYISAIPDHIRETLELFTVTLSSPDDTDQPRMTRSHLDHRLLDDMESVQRATPSDRIAVRNTRRRVGRVHAAQAKTRLCQRLAKDEASCVAKIISQAAPPEATAVYPDTCPIGREELHRHFVGTNAPRNSFDCESDRGQEFREGQEFREVLSNFEPATHEAATFDEELTVDEVESQLLRAAMASSPGHDGVGYDVYRRFAVQLAPLPHAEFRACWLHRRVPALWEVGI
;
A
#
# COMPACT_ATOMS: atom_id res chain seq x y z
N MET A 1 0.73 -9.66 -29.17
CA MET A 1 0.45 -10.58 -28.05
C MET A 1 0.10 -9.81 -26.78
N ALA A 2 1.05 -9.03 -26.21
CA ALA A 2 0.85 -8.33 -24.93
C ALA A 2 -0.39 -7.43 -24.91
N GLU A 3 -0.57 -6.58 -25.93
CA GLU A 3 -1.76 -5.71 -26.05
C GLU A 3 -3.09 -6.48 -26.06
N ALA A 4 -3.15 -7.61 -26.77
CA ALA A 4 -4.35 -8.44 -26.84
C ALA A 4 -4.68 -9.08 -25.47
N MET A 5 -3.66 -9.51 -24.73
CA MET A 5 -3.83 -10.02 -23.37
C MET A 5 -4.24 -8.91 -22.40
N ILE A 6 -3.65 -7.73 -22.50
CA ILE A 6 -4.03 -6.56 -21.70
C ILE A 6 -5.51 -6.24 -21.92
N SER A 7 -5.97 -6.12 -23.18
CA SER A 7 -7.39 -5.88 -23.49
C SER A 7 -8.29 -6.93 -22.84
N ARG A 8 -7.96 -8.23 -22.99
CA ARG A 8 -8.76 -9.31 -22.40
C ARG A 8 -8.84 -9.24 -20.87
N ILE A 9 -7.74 -8.87 -20.20
CA ILE A 9 -7.69 -8.70 -18.75
C ILE A 9 -8.51 -7.49 -18.31
N THR A 10 -8.42 -6.37 -19.05
CA THR A 10 -9.12 -5.12 -18.70
C THR A 10 -10.61 -5.14 -19.01
N ASP A 11 -11.02 -5.87 -20.03
CA ASP A 11 -12.41 -5.91 -20.52
C ASP A 11 -13.29 -6.90 -19.75
N THR A 12 -12.72 -7.60 -18.76
CA THR A 12 -13.40 -8.67 -18.04
C THR A 12 -13.78 -8.25 -16.62
N ASP A 13 -15.08 -8.28 -16.31
CA ASP A 13 -15.59 -7.94 -14.97
C ASP A 13 -15.59 -9.12 -13.98
N SER A 14 -15.30 -10.33 -14.44
CA SER A 14 -15.31 -11.56 -13.63
C SER A 14 -13.91 -12.03 -13.27
N TRP A 15 -13.66 -12.26 -11.98
CA TRP A 15 -12.39 -12.80 -11.51
C TRP A 15 -12.01 -14.13 -12.19
N THR A 16 -12.96 -15.05 -12.36
CA THR A 16 -12.66 -16.37 -12.95
C THR A 16 -12.13 -16.27 -14.39
N SER A 17 -12.71 -15.36 -15.17
CA SER A 17 -12.28 -15.11 -16.55
C SER A 17 -10.94 -14.36 -16.58
N CYS A 18 -10.79 -13.36 -15.71
CA CYS A 18 -9.54 -12.60 -15.56
C CYS A 18 -8.37 -13.51 -15.15
N GLU A 19 -8.58 -14.36 -14.14
CA GLU A 19 -7.61 -15.35 -13.65
C GLU A 19 -7.24 -16.37 -14.73
N GLY A 20 -8.20 -16.80 -15.56
CA GLY A 20 -7.93 -17.64 -16.72
C GLY A 20 -6.98 -16.98 -17.72
N TYR A 21 -7.17 -15.67 -18.00
CA TYR A 21 -6.25 -14.93 -18.85
C TYR A 21 -4.87 -14.75 -18.21
N ILE A 22 -4.81 -14.39 -16.93
CA ILE A 22 -3.54 -14.24 -16.20
C ILE A 22 -2.77 -15.56 -16.20
N SER A 23 -3.45 -16.69 -15.98
CA SER A 23 -2.84 -18.02 -15.94
C SER A 23 -2.31 -18.48 -17.30
N ALA A 24 -2.79 -17.93 -18.41
CA ALA A 24 -2.34 -18.25 -19.76
C ALA A 24 -1.11 -17.43 -20.20
N ILE A 25 -0.78 -16.34 -19.49
CA ILE A 25 0.33 -15.44 -19.85
C ILE A 25 1.68 -16.16 -19.94
N PRO A 26 2.08 -17.02 -18.98
CA PRO A 26 3.37 -17.71 -19.04
C PRO A 26 3.58 -18.50 -20.33
N ASP A 27 2.57 -19.23 -20.79
CA ASP A 27 2.65 -20.02 -22.02
C ASP A 27 2.79 -19.12 -23.26
N HIS A 28 2.04 -18.02 -23.32
CA HIS A 28 2.16 -17.05 -24.42
C HIS A 28 3.52 -16.37 -24.44
N ILE A 29 4.08 -16.04 -23.28
CA ILE A 29 5.42 -15.44 -23.20
C ILE A 29 6.47 -16.46 -23.62
N ARG A 30 6.37 -17.71 -23.16
CA ARG A 30 7.25 -18.80 -23.58
C ARG A 30 7.27 -18.93 -25.11
N GLU A 31 6.10 -19.12 -25.73
CA GLU A 31 5.99 -19.23 -27.20
C GLU A 31 6.58 -18.02 -27.94
N THR A 32 6.39 -16.82 -27.39
CA THR A 32 6.87 -15.58 -28.03
C THR A 32 8.39 -15.40 -27.86
N LEU A 33 8.95 -15.78 -26.72
CA LEU A 33 10.34 -15.53 -26.36
C LEU A 33 11.27 -16.72 -26.58
N GLU A 34 10.74 -17.91 -26.87
CA GLU A 34 11.48 -19.14 -27.18
C GLU A 34 12.57 -18.95 -28.23
N LEU A 35 12.33 -18.11 -29.24
CA LEU A 35 13.32 -17.82 -30.28
C LEU A 35 14.54 -17.05 -29.77
N PHE A 36 14.44 -16.43 -28.60
CA PHE A 36 15.49 -15.61 -27.98
C PHE A 36 16.20 -16.32 -26.81
N THR A 37 15.71 -17.49 -26.38
CA THR A 37 16.32 -18.28 -25.29
C THR A 37 17.49 -19.14 -25.74
N VAL A 38 17.52 -19.58 -27.01
CA VAL A 38 18.55 -20.47 -27.59
C VAL A 38 19.96 -19.86 -27.57
N THR A 39 20.09 -18.53 -27.49
CA THR A 39 21.37 -17.84 -27.62
C THR A 39 22.22 -17.84 -26.34
N LEU A 40 21.69 -18.32 -25.20
CA LEU A 40 22.39 -18.27 -23.92
C LEU A 40 22.32 -19.61 -23.18
N SER A 41 23.18 -20.54 -23.59
CA SER A 41 23.56 -21.64 -22.70
C SER A 41 24.33 -21.06 -21.50
N SER A 42 23.74 -21.26 -20.33
CA SER A 42 24.03 -20.63 -19.04
C SER A 42 25.44 -20.93 -18.47
N PRO A 43 26.11 -19.96 -17.81
CA PRO A 43 27.10 -20.25 -16.77
C PRO A 43 26.44 -20.25 -15.38
N ASP A 44 26.62 -21.37 -14.66
CA ASP A 44 26.46 -21.60 -13.21
C ASP A 44 25.24 -21.02 -12.47
N ASP A 45 24.37 -21.93 -12.04
CA ASP A 45 23.47 -21.76 -10.88
C ASP A 45 24.31 -21.40 -9.64
N THR A 46 24.43 -20.10 -9.38
CA THR A 46 24.78 -19.63 -8.04
C THR A 46 23.51 -19.63 -7.22
N ASP A 47 23.41 -20.65 -6.38
CA ASP A 47 22.43 -20.87 -5.32
C ASP A 47 22.29 -19.60 -4.46
N GLN A 48 21.44 -18.67 -4.89
CA GLN A 48 21.15 -17.47 -4.09
C GLN A 48 20.19 -17.89 -2.98
N PRO A 49 20.52 -17.62 -1.71
CA PRO A 49 19.65 -17.97 -0.61
C PRO A 49 18.30 -17.27 -0.79
N ARG A 50 17.22 -18.06 -0.79
CA ARG A 50 15.84 -17.56 -0.85
C ARG A 50 15.64 -16.56 0.29
N MET A 51 15.69 -15.28 -0.04
CA MET A 51 15.55 -14.22 0.96
C MET A 51 14.12 -14.18 1.44
N THR A 52 13.92 -14.21 2.75
CA THR A 52 12.57 -14.04 3.31
C THR A 52 12.04 -12.65 2.96
N ARG A 53 10.71 -12.52 2.85
CA ARG A 53 10.06 -11.23 2.55
C ARG A 53 10.52 -10.09 3.46
N SER A 54 10.81 -10.38 4.74
CA SER A 54 11.35 -9.42 5.69
C SER A 54 12.73 -8.88 5.28
N HIS A 55 13.60 -9.72 4.72
CA HIS A 55 14.92 -9.30 4.22
C HIS A 55 14.80 -8.41 2.97
N LEU A 56 13.88 -8.74 2.06
CA LEU A 56 13.59 -7.93 0.89
C LEU A 56 13.07 -6.55 1.28
N ASP A 57 12.16 -6.47 2.25
CA ASP A 57 11.63 -5.21 2.76
C ASP A 57 12.73 -4.34 3.38
N HIS A 58 13.65 -4.91 4.17
CA HIS A 58 14.75 -4.15 4.77
C HIS A 58 15.72 -3.61 3.71
N ARG A 59 16.10 -4.45 2.75
CA ARG A 59 16.94 -4.03 1.63
C ARG A 59 16.32 -2.88 0.84
N LEU A 60 15.00 -2.89 0.68
CA LEU A 60 14.25 -1.87 -0.04
C LEU A 60 14.20 -0.53 0.73
N LEU A 61 14.21 -0.56 2.06
CA LEU A 61 14.34 0.64 2.89
C LEU A 61 15.75 1.25 2.76
N ASP A 62 16.79 0.42 2.81
CA ASP A 62 18.18 0.86 2.62
C ASP A 62 18.42 1.42 1.20
N ASP A 63 17.75 0.82 0.21
CA ASP A 63 17.80 1.25 -1.18
C ASP A 63 17.32 2.71 -1.37
N MET A 64 16.39 3.20 -0.54
CA MET A 64 15.94 4.60 -0.61
C MET A 64 17.06 5.57 -0.29
N GLU A 65 17.82 5.31 0.78
CA GLU A 65 18.93 6.17 1.17
C GLU A 65 20.02 6.17 0.09
N SER A 66 20.24 5.02 -0.55
CA SER A 66 21.16 4.91 -1.69
C SER A 66 20.72 5.74 -2.90
N VAL A 67 19.44 5.70 -3.27
CA VAL A 67 18.90 6.45 -4.44
C VAL A 67 18.92 7.95 -4.18
N GLN A 68 18.59 8.38 -2.95
CA GLN A 68 18.66 9.80 -2.58
C GLN A 68 20.09 10.35 -2.63
N ARG A 69 21.10 9.54 -2.27
CA ARG A 69 22.52 9.94 -2.35
C ARG A 69 23.07 9.89 -3.77
N ALA A 70 22.68 8.89 -4.58
CA ALA A 70 23.24 8.67 -5.91
C ALA A 70 22.68 9.62 -6.97
N THR A 71 21.37 9.94 -6.91
CA THR A 71 20.69 10.73 -7.94
C THR A 71 19.69 11.72 -7.32
N PRO A 72 20.16 12.75 -6.58
CA PRO A 72 19.29 13.69 -5.88
C PRO A 72 18.47 14.59 -6.83
N SER A 73 18.91 14.76 -8.08
CA SER A 73 18.23 15.58 -9.10
C SER A 73 17.12 14.84 -9.85
N ASP A 74 17.10 13.51 -9.82
CA ASP A 74 16.04 12.71 -10.46
C ASP A 74 14.82 12.66 -9.55
N ARG A 75 13.96 13.68 -9.69
CA ARG A 75 12.77 13.85 -8.87
C ARG A 75 11.78 12.69 -9.03
N ILE A 76 11.75 12.03 -10.19
CA ILE A 76 10.84 10.91 -10.47
C ILE A 76 11.34 9.66 -9.74
N ALA A 77 12.62 9.33 -9.87
CA ALA A 77 13.21 8.19 -9.16
C ALA A 77 13.09 8.34 -7.63
N VAL A 78 13.34 9.54 -7.09
CA VAL A 78 13.20 9.82 -5.66
C VAL A 78 11.74 9.70 -5.21
N ARG A 79 10.78 10.24 -5.96
CA ARG A 79 9.33 10.14 -5.65
C ARG A 79 8.85 8.69 -5.64
N ASN A 80 9.19 7.92 -6.67
CA ASN A 80 8.79 6.51 -6.80
C ASN A 80 9.38 5.67 -5.65
N THR A 81 10.64 5.94 -5.29
CA THR A 81 11.29 5.25 -4.17
C THR A 81 10.64 5.59 -2.83
N ARG A 82 10.31 6.86 -2.58
CA ARG A 82 9.58 7.28 -1.36
C ARG A 82 8.21 6.62 -1.24
N ARG A 83 7.45 6.55 -2.33
CA ARG A 83 6.15 5.84 -2.39
C ARG A 83 6.30 4.39 -1.99
N ARG A 84 7.31 3.72 -2.56
CA ARG A 84 7.60 2.32 -2.29
C ARG A 84 7.90 2.08 -0.81
N VAL A 85 8.73 2.93 -0.19
CA VAL A 85 9.03 2.89 1.24
C VAL A 85 7.77 3.11 2.08
N GLY A 86 6.93 4.07 1.70
CA GLY A 86 5.63 4.30 2.33
C GLY A 86 4.74 3.07 2.32
N ARG A 87 4.64 2.37 1.17
CA ARG A 87 3.87 1.13 1.02
C ARG A 87 4.42 -0.01 1.90
N VAL A 88 5.75 -0.17 1.96
CA VAL A 88 6.38 -1.16 2.84
C VAL A 88 6.10 -0.86 4.30
N HIS A 89 6.24 0.38 4.75
CA HIS A 89 5.93 0.75 6.13
C HIS A 89 4.45 0.54 6.48
N ALA A 90 3.52 0.89 5.58
CA ALA A 90 2.09 0.63 5.78
C ALA A 90 1.79 -0.87 5.90
N ALA A 91 2.39 -1.70 5.02
CA ALA A 91 2.25 -3.15 5.07
C ALA A 91 2.84 -3.76 6.36
N GLN A 92 4.00 -3.26 6.81
CA GLN A 92 4.62 -3.67 8.08
C GLN A 92 3.76 -3.28 9.28
N ALA A 93 3.20 -2.06 9.30
CA ALA A 93 2.29 -1.61 10.35
C ALA A 93 1.05 -2.50 10.43
N LYS A 94 0.44 -2.81 9.27
CA LYS A 94 -0.70 -3.75 9.18
C LYS A 94 -0.32 -5.14 9.69
N THR A 95 0.81 -5.68 9.26
CA THR A 95 1.27 -7.02 9.67
C THR A 95 1.53 -7.08 11.18
N ARG A 96 2.20 -6.06 11.74
CA ARG A 96 2.41 -5.93 13.20
C ARG A 96 1.09 -5.85 13.95
N LEU A 97 0.09 -5.13 13.41
CA LEU A 97 -1.24 -5.05 14.01
C LEU A 97 -1.94 -6.41 14.00
N CYS A 98 -1.95 -7.11 12.86
CA CYS A 98 -2.52 -8.45 12.76
C CYS A 98 -1.84 -9.44 13.71
N GLN A 99 -0.51 -9.42 13.82
CA GLN A 99 0.24 -10.27 14.75
C GLN A 99 -0.10 -9.96 16.21
N ARG A 100 -0.22 -8.67 16.56
CA ARG A 100 -0.61 -8.25 17.91
C ARG A 100 -2.03 -8.68 18.24
N LEU A 101 -2.96 -8.50 17.30
CA LEU A 101 -4.35 -8.94 17.45
C LEU A 101 -4.43 -10.47 17.62
N ALA A 102 -3.69 -11.24 16.83
CA ALA A 102 -3.66 -12.70 16.93
C ALA A 102 -3.04 -13.21 18.23
N LYS A 103 -2.08 -12.48 18.80
CA LYS A 103 -1.39 -12.88 20.05
C LYS A 103 -2.17 -12.47 21.30
N ASP A 104 -2.79 -11.29 21.29
CA ASP A 104 -3.50 -10.72 22.44
C ASP A 104 -4.56 -9.72 21.96
N GLU A 105 -5.67 -10.26 21.50
CA GLU A 105 -6.80 -9.50 20.98
C GLU A 105 -7.36 -8.52 22.02
N ALA A 106 -7.53 -8.98 23.26
CA ALA A 106 -8.10 -8.19 24.35
C ALA A 106 -7.26 -6.96 24.67
N SER A 107 -5.93 -7.10 24.78
CA SER A 107 -5.03 -5.97 25.02
C SER A 107 -4.99 -5.01 23.82
N CYS A 108 -5.04 -5.55 22.60
CA CYS A 108 -5.02 -4.72 21.40
C CYS A 108 -6.28 -3.86 21.26
N VAL A 109 -7.46 -4.45 21.48
CA VAL A 109 -8.75 -3.74 21.48
C VAL A 109 -8.84 -2.77 22.65
N ALA A 110 -8.44 -3.18 23.87
CA ALA A 110 -8.42 -2.30 25.03
C ALA A 110 -7.52 -1.07 24.81
N LYS A 111 -6.37 -1.23 24.16
CA LYS A 111 -5.49 -0.10 23.83
C LYS A 111 -6.13 0.87 22.83
N ILE A 112 -6.79 0.36 21.79
CA ILE A 112 -7.52 1.20 20.83
C ILE A 112 -8.64 1.99 21.53
N ILE A 113 -9.40 1.32 22.39
CA ILE A 113 -10.44 1.95 23.20
C ILE A 113 -9.84 3.00 24.15
N SER A 114 -8.72 2.71 24.81
CA SER A 114 -8.06 3.66 25.71
C SER A 114 -7.47 4.88 24.99
N GLN A 115 -7.03 4.72 23.75
CA GLN A 115 -6.53 5.83 22.93
C GLN A 115 -7.66 6.71 22.39
N ALA A 116 -8.87 6.15 22.29
CA ALA A 116 -10.09 6.87 21.95
C ALA A 116 -10.79 7.47 23.19
N ALA A 117 -10.40 7.05 24.40
CA ALA A 117 -10.96 7.54 25.65
C ALA A 117 -10.18 8.74 26.19
N PRO A 118 -10.85 9.80 26.68
CA PRO A 118 -10.19 10.96 27.27
C PRO A 118 -9.43 10.60 28.59
N PRO A 119 -8.35 11.33 28.93
CA PRO A 119 -7.32 10.91 29.90
C PRO A 119 -7.70 10.89 31.39
N GLU A 120 -8.97 11.06 31.79
CA GLU A 120 -9.36 11.24 33.20
C GLU A 120 -10.32 10.17 33.76
N ALA A 121 -10.16 8.89 33.41
CA ALA A 121 -11.05 7.84 33.91
C ALA A 121 -10.33 6.74 34.70
N THR A 122 -9.71 7.10 35.83
CA THR A 122 -9.35 6.16 36.90
C THR A 122 -10.40 6.23 38.01
N ALA A 123 -11.57 5.65 37.77
CA ALA A 123 -12.55 5.39 38.82
C ALA A 123 -12.91 3.90 38.82
N VAL A 124 -12.97 3.29 40.01
CA VAL A 124 -13.54 1.96 40.21
C VAL A 124 -15.03 2.08 39.89
N TYR A 125 -15.43 1.65 38.70
CA TYR A 125 -16.82 1.71 38.27
C TYR A 125 -17.58 0.53 38.88
N PRO A 126 -18.67 0.76 39.63
CA PRO A 126 -19.58 -0.33 39.97
C PRO A 126 -20.15 -0.93 38.68
N ASP A 127 -20.32 -2.26 38.64
CA ASP A 127 -20.85 -3.04 37.49
C ASP A 127 -22.26 -2.61 37.03
N THR A 128 -22.87 -1.66 37.73
CA THR A 128 -24.12 -1.03 37.31
C THR A 128 -24.03 0.46 37.59
N CYS A 129 -24.27 1.27 36.56
CA CYS A 129 -24.25 2.72 36.67
C CYS A 129 -25.32 3.17 37.70
N PRO A 130 -24.94 3.92 38.76
CA PRO A 130 -25.89 4.38 39.77
C PRO A 130 -26.85 5.46 39.25
N ILE A 131 -26.59 6.01 38.06
CA ILE A 131 -27.41 7.03 37.42
C ILE A 131 -28.35 6.35 36.44
N GLY A 132 -29.65 6.60 36.58
CA GLY A 132 -30.65 6.08 35.66
C GLY A 132 -30.44 6.60 34.24
N ARG A 133 -30.73 5.78 33.22
CA ARG A 133 -30.54 6.12 31.80
C ARG A 133 -31.17 7.47 31.44
N GLU A 134 -32.39 7.73 31.88
CA GLU A 134 -33.13 8.97 31.63
C GLU A 134 -32.48 10.19 32.27
N GLU A 135 -31.84 10.03 33.43
CA GLU A 135 -31.12 11.09 34.12
C GLU A 135 -29.79 11.41 33.43
N LEU A 136 -29.06 10.36 33.02
CA LEU A 136 -27.85 10.47 32.21
C LEU A 136 -28.14 11.14 30.87
N HIS A 137 -29.19 10.72 30.18
CA HIS A 137 -29.60 11.31 28.90
C HIS A 137 -29.98 12.79 29.06
N ARG A 138 -30.74 13.14 30.10
CA ARG A 138 -31.11 14.54 30.37
C ARG A 138 -29.90 15.40 30.68
N HIS A 139 -28.96 14.90 31.47
CA HIS A 139 -27.72 15.61 31.78
C HIS A 139 -26.85 15.79 30.52
N PHE A 140 -26.66 14.73 29.73
CA PHE A 140 -25.87 14.81 28.49
C PHE A 140 -26.48 15.77 27.48
N VAL A 141 -27.80 15.72 27.28
CA VAL A 141 -28.50 16.64 26.39
C VAL A 141 -28.43 18.08 26.93
N GLY A 142 -28.57 18.30 28.23
CA GLY A 142 -28.47 19.64 28.81
C GLY A 142 -27.06 20.25 28.80
N THR A 143 -26.03 19.42 28.98
CA THR A 143 -24.63 19.86 29.04
C THR A 143 -24.00 19.98 27.65
N ASN A 144 -24.34 19.07 26.73
CA ASN A 144 -23.74 19.00 25.40
C ASN A 144 -24.65 19.48 24.28
N ALA A 145 -25.89 19.88 24.56
CA ALA A 145 -26.62 20.69 23.59
C ALA A 145 -25.80 21.95 23.33
N PRO A 146 -25.33 22.18 22.09
CA PRO A 146 -24.56 23.36 21.78
C PRO A 146 -25.41 24.59 22.11
N ARG A 147 -24.97 25.38 23.11
CA ARG A 147 -25.67 26.60 23.50
C ARG A 147 -25.70 27.62 22.36
N ASN A 148 -24.71 27.54 21.48
CA ASN A 148 -24.62 28.24 20.20
C ASN A 148 -23.99 27.29 19.18
N SER A 149 -24.45 27.30 17.93
CA SER A 149 -23.77 26.61 16.83
C SER A 149 -22.40 27.25 16.62
N PHE A 150 -21.32 26.54 16.91
CA PHE A 150 -19.99 27.00 16.56
C PHE A 150 -19.84 26.89 15.04
N ASP A 151 -19.91 28.03 14.37
CA ASP A 151 -19.64 28.16 12.95
C ASP A 151 -18.30 28.89 12.79
N CYS A 152 -17.30 28.15 12.29
CA CYS A 152 -15.95 28.65 12.12
C CYS A 152 -15.91 29.82 11.14
N GLU A 153 -16.81 29.88 10.16
CA GLU A 153 -16.86 30.94 9.14
C GLU A 153 -17.77 32.11 9.52
N SER A 154 -18.43 32.06 10.69
CA SER A 154 -19.28 33.16 11.14
C SER A 154 -18.47 34.32 11.73
N ASP A 155 -18.93 35.55 11.51
CA ASP A 155 -18.34 36.78 12.09
C ASP A 155 -18.28 36.74 13.64
N ARG A 156 -19.03 35.84 14.29
CA ARG A 156 -18.99 35.62 15.74
C ARG A 156 -17.74 34.88 16.22
N GLY A 157 -17.08 34.10 15.35
CA GLY A 157 -15.76 33.52 15.64
C GLY A 157 -14.66 34.58 15.80
N GLN A 158 -14.94 35.81 15.36
CA GLN A 158 -14.07 36.98 15.45
C GLN A 158 -14.16 37.69 16.82
N GLU A 159 -15.27 37.52 17.57
CA GLU A 159 -15.48 38.16 18.88
C GLU A 159 -14.76 37.45 20.04
N PHE A 160 -14.39 36.17 19.87
CA PHE A 160 -13.67 35.41 20.89
C PHE A 160 -12.16 35.41 20.60
N ARG A 161 -11.36 35.96 21.52
CA ARG A 161 -9.89 36.01 21.44
C ARG A 161 -9.27 34.66 21.10
N GLU A 162 -9.82 33.59 21.68
CA GLU A 162 -9.36 32.21 21.48
C GLU A 162 -9.63 31.70 20.04
N GLY A 163 -10.71 32.17 19.39
CA GLY A 163 -11.03 31.83 18.00
C GLY A 163 -10.12 32.53 16.99
N GLN A 164 -9.72 33.77 17.27
CA GLN A 164 -8.71 34.49 16.49
C GLN A 164 -7.32 33.84 16.64
N GLU A 165 -6.88 33.56 17.87
CA GLU A 165 -5.60 32.89 18.13
C GLU A 165 -5.53 31.52 17.43
N PHE A 166 -6.64 30.77 17.40
CA PHE A 166 -6.73 29.51 16.67
C PHE A 166 -6.64 29.67 15.14
N ARG A 167 -7.35 30.65 14.55
CA ARG A 167 -7.28 30.90 13.09
C ARG A 167 -5.94 31.46 12.66
N GLU A 168 -5.30 32.30 13.48
CA GLU A 168 -3.98 32.85 13.21
C GLU A 168 -2.90 31.75 13.22
N VAL A 169 -2.99 30.83 14.19
CA VAL A 169 -2.16 29.61 14.22
C VAL A 169 -2.42 28.74 12.97
N LEU A 170 -3.67 28.52 12.58
CA LEU A 170 -4.01 27.78 11.36
C LEU A 170 -3.52 28.46 10.08
N SER A 171 -3.54 29.79 10.01
CA SER A 171 -3.09 30.56 8.84
C SER A 171 -1.57 30.56 8.64
N ASN A 172 -0.81 30.27 9.70
CA ASN A 172 0.64 30.17 9.67
C ASN A 172 1.15 28.79 9.24
N PHE A 173 0.28 27.79 9.13
CA PHE A 173 0.64 26.51 8.54
C PHE A 173 0.49 26.57 7.03
N GLU A 174 1.43 25.96 6.29
CA GLU A 174 1.15 25.63 4.90
C GLU A 174 -0.13 24.78 4.85
N PRO A 175 -1.04 25.02 3.88
CA PRO A 175 -2.26 24.24 3.76
C PRO A 175 -1.90 22.77 3.84
N ALA A 176 -2.49 22.05 4.80
CA ALA A 176 -2.28 20.62 4.93
C ALA A 176 -2.64 19.98 3.60
N THR A 177 -1.61 19.59 2.84
CA THR A 177 -1.81 18.84 1.61
C THR A 177 -2.24 17.45 2.05
N HIS A 178 -3.49 17.10 1.77
CA HIS A 178 -3.98 15.75 1.90
C HIS A 178 -3.33 14.89 0.80
N GLU A 179 -2.01 14.70 0.86
CA GLU A 179 -1.27 13.72 0.04
C GLU A 179 -1.50 12.28 0.58
N ALA A 180 -2.73 11.94 0.98
CA ALA A 180 -3.13 10.54 1.10
C ALA A 180 -3.00 9.81 -0.24
N ALA A 181 -3.06 10.56 -1.36
CA ALA A 181 -2.81 10.09 -2.70
C ALA A 181 -1.48 9.32 -2.80
N THR A 182 -0.41 9.75 -2.14
CA THR A 182 0.89 9.06 -2.19
C THR A 182 0.82 7.60 -1.71
N PHE A 183 -0.17 7.24 -0.88
CA PHE A 183 -0.32 5.92 -0.29
C PHE A 183 -1.45 5.08 -0.93
N ASP A 184 -2.43 5.73 -1.54
CA ASP A 184 -3.56 5.08 -2.22
C ASP A 184 -3.46 5.10 -3.76
N GLU A 185 -2.45 5.78 -4.31
CA GLU A 185 -2.23 5.88 -5.75
C GLU A 185 -1.90 4.53 -6.38
N GLU A 186 -2.54 4.29 -7.52
CA GLU A 186 -2.37 3.13 -8.37
C GLU A 186 -0.92 3.00 -8.84
N LEU A 187 -0.37 1.78 -8.80
CA LEU A 187 0.95 1.46 -9.32
C LEU A 187 1.03 1.89 -10.78
N THR A 188 1.99 2.74 -11.16
CA THR A 188 2.10 3.22 -12.54
C THR A 188 2.94 2.28 -13.42
N VAL A 189 2.76 2.36 -14.75
CA VAL A 189 3.58 1.58 -15.70
C VAL A 189 5.07 1.90 -15.57
N ASP A 190 5.43 3.19 -15.39
CA ASP A 190 6.83 3.61 -15.20
C ASP A 190 7.45 3.01 -13.93
N GLU A 191 6.64 2.86 -12.86
CA GLU A 191 7.07 2.19 -11.64
C GLU A 191 7.35 0.70 -11.90
N VAL A 192 6.51 0.02 -12.69
CA VAL A 192 6.69 -1.39 -13.09
C VAL A 192 7.94 -1.54 -13.97
N GLU A 193 8.13 -0.69 -14.96
CA GLU A 193 9.33 -0.69 -15.81
C GLU A 193 10.60 -0.51 -14.96
N SER A 194 10.59 0.45 -14.04
CA SER A 194 11.71 0.70 -13.13
C SER A 194 12.03 -0.54 -12.27
N GLN A 195 11.02 -1.28 -11.83
CA GLN A 195 11.23 -2.54 -11.10
C GLN A 195 11.85 -3.61 -11.98
N LEU A 196 11.36 -3.76 -13.22
CA LEU A 196 11.92 -4.70 -14.17
C LEU A 196 13.39 -4.37 -14.44
N LEU A 197 13.74 -3.11 -14.68
CA LEU A 197 15.13 -2.75 -14.97
C LEU A 197 16.10 -2.99 -13.80
N ARG A 198 15.60 -3.01 -12.56
CA ARG A 198 16.37 -3.22 -11.32
C ARG A 198 16.57 -4.70 -10.97
N ALA A 199 15.71 -5.60 -11.45
CA ALA A 199 15.82 -7.03 -11.15
C ALA A 199 17.15 -7.63 -11.65
N ALA A 200 17.68 -8.59 -10.89
CA ALA A 200 18.96 -9.22 -11.20
C ALA A 200 18.82 -10.09 -12.45
N MET A 201 19.77 -9.96 -13.40
CA MET A 201 19.70 -10.72 -14.66
C MET A 201 19.78 -12.24 -14.47
N ALA A 202 20.45 -12.69 -13.40
CA ALA A 202 20.63 -14.09 -13.06
C ALA A 202 19.52 -14.64 -12.15
N SER A 203 18.34 -14.03 -12.11
CA SER A 203 17.23 -14.61 -11.34
C SER A 203 16.71 -15.87 -12.02
N SER A 204 16.30 -16.85 -11.21
CA SER A 204 15.70 -18.09 -11.71
C SER A 204 14.49 -17.80 -12.62
N PRO A 205 14.30 -18.57 -13.71
CA PRO A 205 13.14 -18.44 -14.59
C PRO A 205 11.81 -18.58 -13.85
N GLY A 206 10.78 -17.91 -14.36
CA GLY A 206 9.41 -18.01 -13.87
C GLY A 206 8.70 -19.29 -14.32
N HIS A 207 7.37 -19.34 -14.18
CA HIS A 207 6.55 -20.45 -14.67
C HIS A 207 6.61 -20.64 -16.20
N ASP A 208 6.94 -19.58 -16.93
CA ASP A 208 7.26 -19.55 -18.36
C ASP A 208 8.60 -20.24 -18.73
N GLY A 209 9.47 -20.51 -17.75
CA GLY A 209 10.80 -21.07 -18.00
C GLY A 209 11.74 -20.14 -18.77
N VAL A 210 11.40 -18.86 -18.94
CA VAL A 210 12.22 -17.86 -19.64
C VAL A 210 13.11 -17.13 -18.63
N GLY A 211 14.41 -17.09 -18.91
CA GLY A 211 15.38 -16.37 -18.07
C GLY A 211 15.14 -14.86 -18.03
N TYR A 212 15.41 -14.23 -16.89
CA TYR A 212 15.16 -12.80 -16.71
C TYR A 212 16.05 -11.91 -17.59
N ASP A 213 17.22 -12.41 -17.97
CA ASP A 213 18.11 -11.81 -18.96
C ASP A 213 17.42 -11.60 -20.33
N VAL A 214 16.52 -12.50 -20.72
CA VAL A 214 15.71 -12.38 -21.94
C VAL A 214 14.58 -11.37 -21.71
N TYR A 215 13.84 -11.48 -20.60
CA TYR A 215 12.79 -10.54 -20.21
C TYR A 215 13.26 -9.09 -20.20
N ARG A 216 14.45 -8.84 -19.65
CA ARG A 216 15.02 -7.50 -19.50
C ARG A 216 15.17 -6.77 -20.83
N ARG A 217 15.44 -7.48 -21.93
CA ARG A 217 15.55 -6.88 -23.28
C ARG A 217 14.23 -6.30 -23.76
N PHE A 218 13.12 -6.84 -23.28
CA PHE A 218 11.76 -6.47 -23.65
C PHE A 218 11.01 -5.78 -22.51
N ALA A 219 11.72 -5.30 -21.48
CA ALA A 219 11.11 -4.77 -20.25
C ALA A 219 10.13 -3.62 -20.55
N VAL A 220 10.47 -2.71 -21.47
CA VAL A 220 9.60 -1.59 -21.87
C VAL A 220 8.32 -2.08 -22.55
N GLN A 221 8.45 -3.05 -23.45
CA GLN A 221 7.32 -3.61 -24.21
C GLN A 221 6.44 -4.50 -23.34
N LEU A 222 7.02 -5.15 -22.35
CA LEU A 222 6.30 -6.03 -21.44
C LEU A 222 5.69 -5.28 -20.27
N ALA A 223 6.24 -4.17 -19.79
CA ALA A 223 5.78 -3.43 -18.59
C ALA A 223 4.26 -3.17 -18.50
N PRO A 224 3.54 -2.87 -19.60
CA PRO A 224 2.09 -2.69 -19.54
C PRO A 224 1.31 -3.95 -19.13
N LEU A 225 1.83 -5.15 -19.43
CA LEU A 225 1.18 -6.43 -19.12
C LEU A 225 1.14 -6.74 -17.61
N PRO A 226 2.27 -6.79 -16.87
CA PRO A 226 2.26 -6.98 -15.42
C PRO A 226 1.59 -5.82 -14.68
N HIS A 227 1.60 -4.60 -15.25
CA HIS A 227 0.79 -3.51 -14.72
C HIS A 227 -0.72 -3.83 -14.80
N ALA A 228 -1.20 -4.33 -15.94
CA ALA A 228 -2.60 -4.73 -16.11
C ALA A 228 -2.99 -5.91 -15.20
N GLU A 229 -2.11 -6.91 -15.06
CA GLU A 229 -2.30 -8.03 -14.11
C GLU A 229 -2.42 -7.52 -12.67
N PHE A 230 -1.50 -6.65 -12.24
CA PHE A 230 -1.51 -6.07 -10.89
C PHE A 230 -2.79 -5.27 -10.63
N ARG A 231 -3.20 -4.45 -11.60
CA ARG A 231 -4.43 -3.67 -11.54
C ARG A 231 -5.66 -4.55 -11.37
N ALA A 232 -5.75 -5.63 -12.14
CA ALA A 232 -6.86 -6.58 -12.03
C ALA A 232 -6.89 -7.29 -10.67
N CYS A 233 -5.73 -7.74 -10.17
CA CYS A 233 -5.59 -8.31 -8.82
C CYS A 233 -6.04 -7.32 -7.74
N TRP A 234 -5.65 -6.05 -7.90
CA TRP A 234 -6.01 -4.98 -6.99
C TRP A 234 -7.52 -4.71 -6.98
N LEU A 235 -8.14 -4.61 -8.15
CA LEU A 235 -9.57 -4.37 -8.32
C LEU A 235 -10.42 -5.49 -7.69
N HIS A 236 -10.04 -6.75 -7.96
CA HIS A 236 -10.76 -7.91 -7.44
C HIS A 236 -10.36 -8.32 -6.01
N ARG A 237 -9.33 -7.68 -5.43
CA ARG A 237 -8.77 -8.01 -4.11
C ARG A 237 -8.37 -9.49 -4.00
N ARG A 238 -7.81 -10.05 -5.07
CA ARG A 238 -7.45 -11.46 -5.19
C ARG A 238 -6.07 -11.62 -5.81
N VAL A 239 -5.47 -12.78 -5.56
CA VAL A 239 -4.18 -13.19 -6.14
C VAL A 239 -4.46 -14.41 -7.01
N PRO A 240 -3.87 -14.52 -8.22
CA PRO A 240 -4.01 -15.68 -9.07
C PRO A 240 -3.50 -16.93 -8.36
N ALA A 241 -4.24 -18.04 -8.45
CA ALA A 241 -3.84 -19.31 -7.85
C ALA A 241 -2.45 -19.77 -8.30
N LEU A 242 -2.09 -19.47 -9.57
CA LEU A 242 -0.75 -19.74 -10.11
C LEU A 242 0.38 -19.16 -9.25
N TRP A 243 0.17 -18.00 -8.63
CA TRP A 243 1.17 -17.33 -7.80
C TRP A 243 1.16 -17.81 -6.34
N GLU A 244 0.11 -18.50 -5.92
CA GLU A 244 0.00 -19.09 -4.58
C GLU A 244 0.83 -20.38 -4.44
N VAL A 245 1.18 -21.03 -5.55
CA VAL A 245 1.97 -22.29 -5.57
C VAL A 245 3.47 -22.06 -5.29
N GLY A 246 3.87 -20.83 -4.97
CA GLY A 246 5.24 -20.45 -4.64
C GLY A 246 5.41 -20.01 -3.17
N ILE A 247 5.30 -20.95 -2.22
CA ILE A 247 5.89 -20.85 -0.87
C ILE A 247 6.70 -22.13 -0.61
#